data_AF-A0A497M904-F1
#
_entry.id   AF-A0A497M904-F1
#
_cell.length_a   1.000
_cell.length_b   1.000
_cell.length_c   1.000
_cell.angle_alpha   90.00
_cell.angle_beta   90.00
_cell.angle_gamma   90.00
#
_symmetry.space_group_name_H-M   'P 1'
#
loop_
_entity.id
_entity.type
_entity.pdbx_description
1 polymer ?
#
loop_
_entity_poly.entity_id
_entity_poly.type
_entity_poly.pdbx_seq_one_letter_code
_entity_poly.pdbx_strand_id
1 'polypeptide(L)' 'MLTFLHASGKDAQQSVFHFHIHLIPRYLDDGLDLWIHKYPRRKVRLEEVVEKIMREET' A
#
# COMPACT_ATOMS: atom_id res chain seq x y z
N MET A 1 6.12 -13.33 -14.13
CA MET A 1 6.20 -13.03 -12.68
C MET A 1 4.77 -12.78 -12.16
N LEU A 2 4.52 -12.70 -10.85
CA LEU A 2 3.17 -12.49 -10.30
C LEU A 2 3.19 -11.38 -9.25
N THR A 3 2.18 -10.50 -9.24
CA THR A 3 1.98 -9.48 -8.21
C THR A 3 0.69 -9.77 -7.42
N PHE A 4 0.76 -9.60 -6.10
CA PHE A 4 -0.37 -9.68 -5.17
C PHE A 4 -0.66 -8.27 -4.65
N LEU A 5 -1.89 -7.77 -4.83
CA LEU A 5 -2.26 -6.41 -4.46
C LEU A 5 -3.65 -6.38 -3.80
N HIS A 6 -3.77 -5.57 -2.75
CA HIS A 6 -5.03 -5.21 -2.11
C HIS A 6 -5.14 -3.69 -1.97
N ALA A 7 -6.34 -3.16 -2.19
CA ALA A 7 -6.68 -1.76 -2.00
C ALA A 7 -7.77 -1.64 -0.93
N SER A 8 -7.51 -0.89 0.14
CA SER A 8 -8.46 -0.63 1.23
C SER A 8 -8.94 0.82 1.17
N GLY A 9 -10.14 1.04 0.64
CA GLY A 9 -10.76 2.36 0.53
C GLY A 9 -10.45 3.12 -0.78
N LYS A 10 -11.22 4.19 -1.00
CA LYS A 10 -11.20 4.97 -2.26
C LYS A 10 -9.84 5.59 -2.56
N ASP A 11 -9.17 6.13 -1.54
CA ASP A 11 -7.86 6.78 -1.70
C ASP A 11 -6.73 5.77 -1.97
N ALA A 12 -6.94 4.51 -1.59
CA ALA A 12 -6.12 3.38 -1.99
C ALA A 12 -6.52 2.80 -3.37
N GLN A 13 -7.44 3.46 -4.09
CA GLN A 13 -7.97 3.08 -5.41
C GLN A 13 -8.93 1.87 -5.44
N GLN A 14 -9.61 1.56 -4.33
CA GLN A 14 -10.67 0.56 -4.33
C GLN A 14 -11.93 1.09 -5.05
N SER A 15 -12.34 0.44 -6.13
CA SER A 15 -13.57 0.79 -6.87
C SER A 15 -14.80 -0.01 -6.43
N VAL A 16 -14.61 -1.28 -6.01
CA VAL A 16 -15.69 -2.17 -5.54
C VAL A 16 -15.52 -2.44 -4.04
N PHE A 17 -16.51 -2.06 -3.24
CA PHE A 17 -16.50 -2.17 -1.77
C PHE A 17 -16.89 -3.57 -1.28
N HIS A 18 -16.14 -4.55 -1.75
CA HIS A 18 -16.08 -5.92 -1.24
C HIS A 18 -14.61 -6.29 -1.07
N PHE A 19 -14.25 -7.09 -0.08
CA PHE A 19 -12.87 -7.52 0.08
C PHE A 19 -12.44 -8.35 -1.14
N HIS A 20 -11.39 -7.92 -1.84
CA HIS A 20 -10.85 -8.64 -2.97
C HIS A 20 -9.34 -8.42 -3.07
N ILE A 21 -8.70 -9.32 -3.79
CA ILE A 21 -7.26 -9.35 -4.01
C ILE A 21 -7.03 -9.47 -5.52
N HIS A 22 -6.11 -8.67 -6.04
CA HIS A 22 -5.65 -8.79 -7.41
C HIS A 22 -4.45 -9.75 -7.46
N LEU A 23 -4.57 -10.79 -8.27
CA LEU A 23 -3.46 -11.65 -8.69
C LEU A 23 -3.14 -11.28 -10.14
N ILE A 24 -2.04 -10.54 -10.34
CA ILE A 24 -1.73 -9.92 -11.64
C ILE A 24 -0.50 -10.62 -12.25
N PRO A 25 -0.67 -11.40 -13.34
CA PRO A 25 0.46 -11.89 -14.12
C PRO A 25 1.29 -10.73 -14.66
N ARG A 26 2.61 -10.83 -14.53
CA ARG A 26 3.58 -9.80 -14.90
C ARG A 26 4.49 -10.26 -16.02
N TYR A 27 4.73 -9.35 -16.95
CA TYR A 27 5.57 -9.55 -18.13
C TYR A 27 6.66 -8.46 -18.17
N LEU A 28 7.67 -8.66 -19.02
CA LEU A 28 8.67 -7.63 -19.24
C LEU A 28 7.99 -6.38 -19.83
N ASP A 29 8.33 -5.20 -19.29
CA ASP A 29 7.84 -3.90 -19.73
C ASP A 29 6.31 -3.71 -19.74
N ASP A 30 5.57 -4.38 -18.85
CA ASP A 30 4.11 -4.26 -18.75
C ASP A 30 3.60 -2.92 -18.17
N GLY A 31 4.51 -1.99 -17.88
CA GLY A 31 4.20 -0.62 -17.45
C GLY A 31 3.64 -0.48 -16.03
N LEU A 32 3.43 -1.58 -15.29
CA LEU A 32 2.91 -1.52 -13.93
C LEU A 32 4.03 -1.26 -12.92
N ASP A 33 4.14 -0.01 -12.48
CA ASP A 33 5.05 0.43 -11.42
C ASP A 33 4.27 0.84 -10.16
N LEU A 34 4.41 0.04 -9.11
CA LEU A 34 3.75 0.26 -7.81
C LEU A 34 4.68 0.94 -6.79
N TRP A 35 5.88 1.34 -7.19
CA TRP A 35 6.83 1.97 -6.29
C TRP A 35 6.49 3.44 -6.05
N ILE A 36 6.73 3.90 -4.83
CA ILE A 36 6.45 5.26 -4.42
C ILE A 36 7.68 6.13 -4.72
N HIS A 37 7.63 6.92 -5.80
CA HIS A 37 8.78 7.72 -6.25
C HIS A 37 8.83 9.16 -5.70
N LYS A 38 7.71 9.73 -5.24
CA LYS A 38 7.54 11.20 -5.15
C LYS A 38 7.25 11.82 -3.78
N TYR A 39 7.50 11.12 -2.66
CA TYR A 39 7.31 11.76 -1.34
C TYR A 39 8.64 12.08 -0.65
N PRO A 40 8.86 13.33 -0.22
CA PRO A 40 9.99 13.63 0.65
C PRO A 40 9.83 12.80 1.93
N ARG A 41 10.92 12.18 2.41
CA ARG A 41 10.90 11.52 3.71
C ARG A 41 10.51 12.55 4.76
N ARG A 42 9.28 12.46 5.27
CA ARG A 42 8.84 13.29 6.37
C ARG A 42 9.75 12.97 7.55
N LYS A 43 10.40 13.98 8.13
CA LYS A 43 11.09 13.83 9.41
C LYS A 43 10.02 13.60 10.48
N VAL A 44 9.66 12.34 10.69
CA VAL A 44 8.86 11.87 11.82
C VAL A 44 9.79 11.15 12.78
N ARG A 45 9.53 11.29 14.08
CA ARG A 45 10.23 10.51 15.10
C ARG A 45 9.64 9.10 15.09
N LEU A 46 10.44 8.10 14.71
CA LEU A 46 9.95 6.73 14.48
C LEU A 46 9.34 6.15 15.75
N GLU A 47 9.90 6.49 16.91
CA GLU A 47 9.46 6.05 18.23
C GLU A 47 8.00 6.49 18.50
N GLU A 48 7.60 7.69 18.08
CA GLU A 48 6.21 8.16 18.25
C GLU A 48 5.22 7.39 17.39
N VAL A 49 5.62 7.04 16.17
CA VAL A 49 4.77 6.29 15.25
C VAL A 49 4.55 4.88 15.77
N VAL A 50 5.63 4.23 16.25
CA VAL A 50 5.55 2.91 16.88
C VAL A 50 4.66 2.95 18.12
N GLU A 51 4.86 3.92 19.01
CA GLU A 51 4.06 4.05 20.23
C GLU A 51 2.55 4.19 19.93
N LYS A 52 2.18 4.95 18.90
CA LYS A 52 0.77 5.11 18.49
C LYS A 52 0.17 3.81 17.97
N ILE A 53 0.88 3.12 17.05
CA ILE A 53 0.39 1.86 16.48
C ILE A 53 0.18 0.83 17.59
N MET A 54 1.15 0.67 18.50
CA MET A 54 1.05 -0.30 19.59
C MET A 54 -0.02 0.03 20.62
N ARG A 55 -0.40 1.31 20.77
CA ARG A 55 -1.49 1.74 21.68
C ARG A 55 -2.89 1.50 21.10
N GLU A 56 -3.03 1.53 19.77
CA GLU A 56 -4.31 1.32 19.08
C GLU A 56 -4.69 -0.16 18.95
N GLU A 57 -3.78 -1.09 19.26
CA GLU A 57 -4.04 -2.55 19.30
C GLU A 57 -4.59 -3.06 20.65
N THR A 58 -5.00 -2.18 21.58
CA THR A 58 -5.62 -2.55 22.89
C THR A 58 -7.05 -2.07 22.98
#